data_AF-A0A4R6QTQ5-F1
#
_entry.id   AF-A0A4R6QTQ5-F1
#
_cell.length_a   1.000
_cell.length_b   1.000
_cell.length_c   1.000
_cell.angle_alpha   90.00
_cell.angle_beta   90.00
_cell.angle_gamma   90.00
#
_symmetry.space_group_name_H-M   'P 1'
#
loop_
_entity.id
_entity.type
_entity.pdbx_description
1 polymer ?
#
loop_
_entity_poly.entity_id
_entity_poly.type
_entity_poly.pdbx_seq_one_letter_code
_entity_poly.pdbx_strand_id
1 'polypeptide(L)'
;MTRTTLPRWPDALAATPSWRRTLALLLQAASTMLAQLAAKMNLVERRTKAPVVEFYAEAGAPEGALFVDGELIGYLPGVNRL
;
A
#
# COMPACT_ATOMS: atom_id res chain seq x y z
N MET A 1 -4.27 -41.63 -30.71
CA MET A 1 -4.72 -40.26 -30.33
C MET A 1 -5.32 -40.32 -28.92
N THR A 2 -4.50 -40.16 -27.87
CA THR A 2 -4.96 -40.15 -26.47
C THR A 2 -4.96 -38.71 -25.97
N ARG A 3 -6.15 -38.13 -25.75
CA ARG A 3 -6.33 -36.78 -25.19
C ARG A 3 -6.03 -36.84 -23.69
N THR A 4 -4.94 -36.20 -23.27
CA THR A 4 -4.66 -35.89 -21.87
C THR A 4 -5.69 -34.88 -21.40
N THR A 5 -6.67 -35.32 -20.62
CA THR A 5 -7.63 -34.44 -19.96
C THR A 5 -6.92 -33.71 -18.84
N LEU A 6 -6.55 -32.45 -19.10
CA LEU A 6 -6.03 -31.56 -18.07
C LEU A 6 -7.14 -31.33 -17.03
N PRO A 7 -6.81 -31.35 -15.72
CA PRO A 7 -7.78 -31.10 -14.67
C PRO A 7 -8.41 -29.71 -14.86
N ARG A 8 -9.74 -29.66 -14.80
CA ARG A 8 -10.51 -28.42 -14.94
C ARG A 8 -10.21 -27.56 -13.71
N TRP A 9 -9.97 -26.26 -13.92
CA TRP A 9 -9.51 -25.32 -12.87
C TRP A 9 -10.52 -24.96 -11.74
N PRO A 10 -11.46 -25.81 -11.31
CA PRO A 10 -11.98 -25.75 -9.94
C PRO A 10 -11.46 -26.87 -9.03
N ASP A 11 -11.01 -27.99 -9.60
CA ASP A 11 -10.75 -29.22 -8.84
C ASP A 11 -9.49 -29.10 -7.96
N ALA A 12 -8.52 -28.28 -8.39
CA ALA A 12 -7.31 -27.97 -7.62
C ALA A 12 -7.60 -27.22 -6.32
N LEU A 13 -8.68 -26.42 -6.25
CA LEU A 13 -9.11 -25.71 -5.05
C LEU A 13 -9.96 -26.59 -4.12
N ALA A 14 -10.60 -27.63 -4.68
CA ALA A 14 -11.39 -28.60 -3.92
C ALA A 14 -10.50 -29.48 -3.01
N ALA A 15 -9.25 -29.72 -3.40
CA ALA A 15 -8.30 -30.56 -2.68
C ALA A 15 -7.42 -29.83 -1.64
N THR A 16 -7.76 -28.60 -1.22
CA THR A 16 -7.04 -27.97 -0.12
C THR A 16 -7.48 -28.57 1.22
N PRO A 17 -6.61 -29.26 1.98
CA PRO A 17 -6.98 -29.83 3.26
C PRO A 17 -7.45 -28.73 4.22
N SER A 18 -8.49 -29.05 5.01
CA SER A 18 -9.20 -28.11 5.88
C SER A 18 -8.28 -27.35 6.85
N TRP A 19 -7.20 -27.99 7.32
CA TRP A 19 -6.20 -27.37 8.19
C TRP A 19 -5.44 -26.21 7.53
N ARG A 20 -5.23 -26.26 6.21
CA ARG A 20 -4.59 -25.15 5.48
C ARG A 20 -5.50 -23.94 5.42
N ARG A 21 -6.81 -24.16 5.29
CA ARG A 21 -7.81 -23.07 5.27
C ARG A 21 -7.91 -22.42 6.65
N THR A 22 -7.95 -23.20 7.74
CA THR A 22 -7.94 -22.63 9.10
C THR A 22 -6.65 -21.89 9.40
N LEU A 23 -5.49 -22.42 9.00
CA LEU A 23 -4.21 -21.73 9.18
C LEU A 23 -4.14 -20.43 8.37
N ALA A 24 -4.64 -20.42 7.14
CA ALA A 24 -4.74 -19.20 6.32
C ALA A 24 -5.68 -18.16 6.97
N LEU A 25 -6.83 -18.60 7.49
CA LEU A 25 -7.75 -17.70 8.20
C LEU A 25 -7.14 -17.13 9.48
N LEU A 26 -6.38 -17.93 10.24
CA LEU A 26 -5.66 -17.48 11.43
C LEU A 26 -4.58 -16.45 11.08
N LEU A 27 -3.77 -16.71 10.05
CA LEU A 27 -2.77 -15.78 9.57
C LEU A 27 -3.40 -14.47 9.08
N GLN A 28 -4.50 -14.57 8.33
CA GLN A 28 -5.22 -13.40 7.83
C GLN A 28 -5.77 -12.58 9.01
N ALA A 29 -6.39 -13.23 10.00
CA ALA A 29 -6.90 -12.55 11.20
C ALA A 29 -5.77 -11.85 11.95
N ALA A 30 -4.64 -12.53 12.20
CA ALA A 30 -3.48 -11.94 12.85
C ALA A 30 -2.94 -10.73 12.08
N SER A 31 -2.81 -10.84 10.75
CA SER A 31 -2.35 -9.76 9.90
C SER A 31 -3.27 -8.54 9.95
N THR A 32 -4.60 -8.75 9.90
CA THR A 32 -5.57 -7.65 10.00
C THR A 32 -5.53 -6.96 11.37
N MET A 33 -5.32 -7.72 12.45
CA MET A 33 -5.21 -7.16 13.79
C MET A 33 -3.95 -6.31 13.95
N LEU A 34 -2.81 -6.77 13.42
CA LEU A 34 -1.58 -5.98 13.38
C LEU A 34 -1.74 -4.72 12.52
N ALA A 35 -2.38 -4.83 11.35
CA ALA A 35 -2.62 -3.69 10.46
C ALA A 35 -3.50 -2.62 11.14
N GLN A 36 -4.51 -3.03 11.90
CA GLN A 36 -5.34 -2.11 12.67
C GLN A 36 -4.54 -1.43 13.80
N LEU A 37 -3.66 -2.16 14.49
CA LEU A 37 -2.82 -1.58 15.54
C LEU A 37 -1.82 -0.57 14.95
N ALA A 38 -1.16 -0.94 13.85
CA ALA A 38 -0.26 -0.06 13.12
C ALA A 38 -0.99 1.19 12.61
N ALA A 39 -2.20 1.06 12.07
CA ALA A 39 -3.00 2.21 11.63
C ALA A 39 -3.36 3.15 12.80
N LYS A 40 -3.69 2.59 13.98
CA LYS A 40 -3.94 3.39 15.19
C LYS A 40 -2.68 4.14 15.65
N MET A 41 -1.52 3.48 15.62
CA MET A 41 -0.24 4.11 15.99
C MET A 41 0.18 5.18 14.97
N ASN A 42 0.05 4.89 13.68
CA ASN A 42 0.36 5.84 12.61
C ASN A 42 -0.59 7.06 12.65
N LEU A 43 -1.86 6.88 13.03
CA LEU A 43 -2.77 8.01 13.23
C LEU A 43 -2.32 8.91 14.39
N VAL A 44 -1.83 8.31 15.48
CA VAL A 44 -1.26 9.07 16.62
C VAL A 44 0.03 9.78 16.19
N GLU A 45 0.89 9.12 15.43
CA GLU A 45 2.13 9.69 14.91
C GLU A 45 1.86 10.84 13.94
N ARG A 46 0.97 10.65 12.96
CA ARG A 46 0.52 11.71 12.02
C ARG A 46 -0.09 12.90 12.74
N ARG A 47 -0.86 12.69 13.82
CA ARG A 47 -1.42 13.79 14.61
C ARG A 47 -0.35 14.57 15.37
N THR A 48 0.75 13.89 15.74
CA THR A 48 1.86 14.49 16.51
C THR A 48 2.87 15.18 15.60
N LYS A 49 3.06 14.69 14.37
CA LYS A 49 3.96 15.29 13.40
C LYS A 49 3.31 16.56 12.84
N ALA A 50 3.84 17.73 13.23
CA ALA A 50 3.56 18.97 12.51
C ALA A 50 3.93 18.77 11.03
N PRO A 51 3.14 19.28 10.07
CA PRO A 51 3.46 19.12 8.66
C PRO A 51 4.86 19.70 8.38
N VAL A 52 5.78 18.82 7.99
CA VAL A 52 7.15 19.18 7.61
C VAL A 52 7.09 19.55 6.14
N VAL A 53 7.18 20.84 5.83
CA VAL A 53 7.22 21.35 4.46
C VAL A 53 8.67 21.32 4.00
N GLU A 54 9.01 20.38 3.12
CA GLU A 54 10.33 20.32 2.49
C GLU A 54 10.30 21.10 1.17
N PHE A 55 11.01 22.24 1.14
CA PHE A 55 11.20 23.02 -0.08
C PHE A 55 12.38 22.43 -0.86
N TYR A 56 12.08 21.69 -1.93
CA TYR A 56 13.09 21.25 -2.90
C TYR A 56 13.42 22.41 -3.86
N ALA A 57 14.49 23.15 -3.55
CA ALA A 57 15.07 24.19 -4.41
C ALA A 57 16.18 23.64 -5.32
N GLU A 58 16.04 22.38 -5.78
CA GLU A 58 17.01 21.76 -6.68
C GLU A 58 16.62 22.07 -8.14
N ALA A 59 17.59 22.55 -8.93
CA ALA A 59 17.40 23.12 -10.27
C ALA A 59 16.92 22.12 -11.37
N GLY A 60 16.40 20.96 -10.98
CA GLY A 60 15.80 19.94 -11.86
C GLY A 60 14.41 19.46 -11.43
N ALA A 61 13.87 19.97 -10.31
CA ALA A 61 12.48 19.71 -9.93
C ALA A 61 11.54 20.60 -10.77
N PRO A 62 10.42 20.09 -11.31
CA PRO A 62 9.46 20.91 -12.05
C PRO A 62 9.03 22.10 -11.20
N GLU A 63 9.36 23.31 -11.66
CA GLU A 63 9.17 24.56 -10.94
C GLU A 63 7.74 24.64 -10.36
N GLY A 64 7.63 24.89 -9.05
CA GLY A 64 6.34 25.04 -8.37
C GLY A 64 5.62 23.75 -7.97
N ALA A 65 6.21 22.56 -8.17
CA ALA A 65 5.63 21.30 -7.70
C ALA A 65 5.66 21.17 -6.16
N LEU A 66 4.50 20.94 -5.55
CA LEU A 66 4.34 20.72 -4.12
C LEU A 66 4.20 19.23 -3.83
N PHE A 67 5.07 18.73 -2.95
CA PHE A 67 5.06 17.35 -2.50
C PHE A 67 4.67 17.26 -1.02
N VAL A 68 3.87 16.26 -0.68
CA VAL A 68 3.57 15.89 0.72
C VAL A 68 3.79 14.39 0.84
N ASP A 69 4.61 13.96 1.81
CA ASP A 69 5.02 12.56 1.98
C ASP A 69 5.62 11.91 0.71
N GLY A 70 6.24 12.70 -0.18
CA GLY A 70 6.82 12.22 -1.44
C GLY A 70 5.83 12.06 -2.59
N GLU A 71 4.56 12.44 -2.40
CA GLU A 71 3.53 12.44 -3.45
C GLU A 71 3.29 13.86 -3.98
N LEU A 72 3.20 14.01 -5.32
CA LEU A 72 2.91 15.29 -5.97
C LEU A 72 1.44 15.66 -5.75
N ILE A 73 1.19 16.68 -4.94
CA ILE A 73 -0.18 17.12 -4.62
C ILE A 73 -0.66 18.30 -5.46
N GLY A 74 0.24 18.98 -6.18
CA GLY A 74 -0.15 20.02 -7.13
C GLY A 74 0.97 21.00 -7.45
N TYR A 75 0.61 22.04 -8.19
CA TYR A 75 1.51 23.14 -8.54
C TYR A 75 1.05 24.42 -7.86
N LEU A 76 1.98 25.16 -7.24
CA LEU A 76 1.70 26.45 -6.60
C LEU A 76 1.62 27.55 -7.67
N PRO A 77 0.44 28.18 -7.90
CA PRO A 77 0.31 29.25 -8.87
C PRO A 77 1.04 30.50 -8.39
N GLY A 78 1.92 31.08 -9.22
CA GLY A 78 2.61 32.35 -8.96
C GLY A 78 4.10 32.26 -8.60
N VAL A 79 4.68 31.06 -8.56
CA VAL A 79 6.14 30.88 -8.42
C VAL A 79 6.77 31.03 -9.81
N ASN A 80 7.31 32.21 -10.13
CA ASN A 80 7.85 32.52 -11.47
C ASN A 80 9.35 32.89 -11.47
N ARG A 81 10.08 32.56 -10.40
CA ARG A 81 11.56 32.50 -10.31
C ARG A 81 12.01 32.27 -8.87
N LEU A 82 13.03 31.44 -8.69
CA LEU A 82 14.05 31.59 -7.66
C LEU A 82 15.30 32.17 -8.33
#